data_AF-A0A5C8NSE8-F1
#
_entry.id   AF-A0A5C8NSE8-F1
#
_cell.length_a   1.000
_cell.length_b   1.000
_cell.length_c   1.000
_cell.angle_alpha   90.00
_cell.angle_beta   90.00
_cell.angle_gamma   90.00
#
_symmetry.space_group_name_H-M   'P 1'
#
loop_
_entity.id
_entity.type
_entity.pdbx_description
1 polymer ?
#
loop_
_entity_poly.entity_id
_entity_poly.type
_entity_poly.pdbx_seq_one_letter_code
_entity_poly.pdbx_strand_id
1 'polypeptide(L)' 'MRVHPSQLRVGCVVLDDIKGKSGRPIIPKKTILTETHLKVLEKFLVKEVNVSNQLQDKKRFIPLPIRNNE' A
#
# COMPACT_ATOMS: atom_id res chain seq x y z
N MET A 1 6.25 5.52 5.64
CA MET A 1 6.05 4.42 6.61
C MET A 1 5.91 3.14 5.81
N ARG A 2 6.70 2.11 6.14
CA ARG A 2 6.64 0.81 5.45
C ARG A 2 5.69 -0.12 6.20
N VAL A 3 4.69 -0.65 5.48
CA VAL A 3 3.68 -1.56 6.02
C VAL A 3 3.37 -2.68 5.03
N HIS A 4 2.78 -3.76 5.52
CA HIS A 4 2.30 -4.85 4.69
C HIS A 4 1.02 -4.42 3.93
N PRO A 5 0.80 -4.85 2.67
CA PRO A 5 -0.40 -4.49 1.92
C PRO A 5 -1.71 -4.83 2.61
N SER A 6 -1.75 -5.92 3.38
CA SER A 6 -2.94 -6.32 4.17
C SER A 6 -3.31 -5.30 5.26
N GLN A 7 -2.39 -4.42 5.65
CA GLN A 7 -2.66 -3.35 6.62
C GLN A 7 -3.17 -2.06 5.96
N LEU A 8 -3.09 -1.97 4.62
CA LEU A 8 -3.45 -0.77 3.87
C LEU A 8 -4.97 -0.64 3.75
N ARG A 9 -5.40 0.62 3.64
CA ARG A 9 -6.81 0.98 3.40
C ARG A 9 -6.90 1.99 2.25
N VAL A 10 -8.10 2.08 1.67
CA VAL A 10 -8.42 3.07 0.64
C VAL A 10 -8.12 4.49 1.16
N GLY A 11 -7.52 5.32 0.32
CA GLY A 11 -7.14 6.69 0.66
C GLY A 11 -5.71 6.86 1.17
N CYS A 12 -4.96 5.76 1.35
CA CYS A 12 -3.52 5.82 1.64
C CYS A 12 -2.75 6.35 0.43
N VAL A 13 -1.73 7.18 0.67
CA VAL A 13 -0.89 7.75 -0.40
C VAL A 13 0.44 7.03 -0.45
N VAL A 14 0.79 6.49 -1.61
CA VAL A 14 2.08 5.82 -1.85
C VAL A 14 3.20 6.87 -1.95
N LEU A 15 4.33 6.65 -1.27
CA LEU A 15 5.48 7.55 -1.29
C LEU A 15 6.54 7.15 -2.33
N ASP A 16 6.65 5.86 -2.63
CA ASP A 16 7.64 5.29 -3.56
C ASP A 16 6.99 4.37 -4.59
N ASP A 17 7.59 4.29 -5.77
CA ASP A 17 7.09 3.41 -6.83
C ASP A 17 7.09 1.95 -6.37
N ILE A 18 5.94 1.30 -6.45
CA ILE A 18 5.78 -0.11 -6.12
C ILE A 18 6.10 -0.90 -7.38
N LYS A 19 7.29 -1.48 -7.43
CA LYS A 19 7.78 -2.24 -8.58
C LYS A 19 7.31 -3.69 -8.52
N GLY A 20 6.94 -4.22 -9.69
CA GLY A 20 6.65 -5.64 -9.85
C GLY A 20 7.89 -6.46 -10.13
N LYS A 21 7.69 -7.77 -10.35
CA LYS A 21 8.77 -8.71 -10.70
C LYS A 21 9.55 -8.32 -11.95
N SER A 22 8.93 -7.59 -12.88
CA SER A 22 9.56 -7.10 -14.12
C SER A 22 10.40 -5.83 -13.93
N GLY A 23 10.49 -5.30 -12.70
CA GLY A 23 11.17 -4.03 -12.41
C GLY A 23 10.39 -2.78 -12.82
N ARG A 24 9.27 -2.94 -13.54
CA ARG A 24 8.36 -1.85 -13.89
C ARG A 24 7.46 -1.48 -12.71
N PRO A 25 7.15 -0.19 -12.51
CA PRO A 25 6.20 0.23 -11.48
C PRO A 25 4.81 -0.32 -11.81
N ILE A 26 4.22 -1.03 -10.84
CA ILE A 26 2.81 -1.46 -10.88
C ILE A 26 1.93 -0.32 -10.38
N ILE A 27 2.39 0.38 -9.35
CA ILE A 27 1.72 1.57 -8.79
C ILE A 27 2.80 2.66 -8.65
N PRO A 28 2.64 3.82 -9.30
CA PRO A 28 3.58 4.90 -9.16
C PRO A 28 3.49 5.58 -7.79
N LYS A 29 4.55 6.29 -7.43
CA LYS A 29 4.55 7.17 -6.25
C LYS A 29 3.50 8.27 -6.40
N LYS A 30 3.05 8.81 -5.26
CA LYS A 30 1.97 9.81 -5.13
C LYS A 30 0.60 9.32 -5.59
N THR A 31 0.42 8.01 -5.80
CA THR A 31 -0.89 7.42 -6.08
C THR A 31 -1.70 7.24 -4.80
N ILE A 32 -2.98 7.58 -4.87
CA ILE A 32 -3.97 7.28 -3.82
C ILE A 32 -4.45 5.83 -4.03
N LEU A 33 -4.28 5.00 -3.00
CA LEU A 33 -4.69 3.61 -3.02
C LEU A 33 -6.22 3.51 -3.04
N THR A 34 -6.73 2.72 -3.98
CA THR A 34 -8.13 2.35 -4.15
C THR A 34 -8.28 0.84 -3.94
N GLU A 35 -9.50 0.33 -3.93
CA GLU A 35 -9.74 -1.12 -3.78
C GLU A 35 -9.04 -1.94 -4.88
N THR A 36 -9.02 -1.43 -6.11
CA THR A 36 -8.30 -2.06 -7.23
C THR A 36 -6.81 -2.13 -6.94
N HIS A 37 -6.22 -1.05 -6.42
CA HIS A 37 -4.80 -1.03 -6.05
C HIS A 37 -4.50 -2.07 -4.95
N LEU A 38 -5.36 -2.21 -3.94
CA LEU A 38 -5.18 -3.20 -2.88
C LEU A 38 -5.20 -4.64 -3.43
N LYS A 39 -6.17 -4.97 -4.29
CA LYS A 39 -6.24 -6.27 -4.97
C LYS A 39 -5.02 -6.55 -5.83
N VAL A 40 -4.50 -5.53 -6.51
CA VAL A 40 -3.26 -5.64 -7.29
C VAL A 40 -2.08 -5.94 -6.37
N LEU A 41 -1.91 -5.22 -5.27
CA LEU A 41 -0.82 -5.46 -4.32
C LEU A 41 -0.85 -6.87 -3.73
N GLU A 42 -2.04 -7.38 -3.42
CA GLU A 42 -2.25 -8.75 -2.96
C GLU A 42 -1.87 -9.78 -4.04
N LYS A 43 -2.39 -9.64 -5.27
CA LYS A 43 -2.09 -10.55 -6.38
C LYS A 43 -0.63 -10.57 -6.79
N PHE A 44 0.05 -9.43 -6.66
CA PHE A 44 1.47 -9.32 -6.96
C PHE A 44 2.36 -9.75 -5.79
N LEU A 45 1.78 -10.20 -4.66
CA LEU A 45 2.49 -10.67 -3.47
C LEU A 45 3.54 -9.65 -2.98
N VAL A 46 3.16 -8.37 -3.00
CA VAL A 46 4.03 -7.29 -2.52
C VAL A 46 4.21 -7.45 -1.01
N LYS A 47 5.46 -7.44 -0.53
CA LYS A 47 5.75 -7.65 0.90
C LYS A 47 5.65 -6.38 1.72
N GLU A 48 6.09 -5.26 1.15
CA GLU A 48 6.14 -3.97 1.83
C GLU A 48 5.77 -2.85 0.87
N VAL A 49 5.05 -1.85 1.39
CA VAL A 49 4.69 -0.64 0.67
C VAL A 49 5.05 0.56 1.51
N ASN A 50 5.74 1.54 0.93
CA ASN A 50 6.00 2.80 1.58
C ASN A 50 4.84 3.77 1.36
N VAL A 51 4.11 4.09 2.42
CA VAL A 51 2.96 5.00 2.41
C VAL A 51 3.16 6.20 3.32
N SER A 52 2.41 7.26 3.06
CA SER A 52 2.34 8.44 3.91
C SER A 52 1.69 8.10 5.26
N ASN A 53 2.11 8.82 6.31
CA ASN A 53 1.48 8.79 7.62
C ASN A 53 0.13 9.56 7.64
N GLN A 54 -0.15 10.30 6.56
CA GLN A 54 -1.39 11.03 6.35
C GLN A 54 -2.12 10.47 5.12
N LEU A 55 -3.42 10.22 5.26
CA LEU A 55 -4.32 9.92 4.17
C LEU A 55 -4.58 11.19 3.34
N GLN A 56 -5.14 11.03 2.14
CA GLN A 56 -5.58 12.17 1.31
C GLN A 56 -6.51 13.15 2.08
N ASP A 57 -7.27 12.63 3.03
CA ASP A 57 -8.24 13.37 3.85
C ASP A 57 -7.59 14.06 5.07
N LYS A 58 -6.24 14.17 5.10
CA LYS A 58 -5.44 14.67 6.24
C LYS A 58 -5.57 13.86 7.55
N LYS A 59 -6.38 12.80 7.56
CA LYS A 59 -6.48 11.83 8.66
C LYS A 59 -5.17 11.06 8.81
N ARG A 60 -4.81 10.75 10.05
CA ARG A 60 -3.65 9.88 10.33
C ARG A 60 -3.95 8.46 9.86
N PHE A 61 -3.01 7.89 9.12
CA PHE A 61 -3.09 6.49 8.75
C PHE A 61 -2.73 5.62 9.97
N ILE A 62 -3.63 4.70 10.34
CA ILE A 62 -3.42 3.71 11.39
C ILE A 62 -3.39 2.33 10.74
N PRO A 63 -2.23 1.66 10.66
CA PRO A 63 -2.13 0.35 10.06
C PRO A 63 -2.88 -0.68 10.92
N LEU A 64 -3.59 -1.60 10.26
CA LEU A 64 -4.26 -2.69 10.95
C LEU A 64 -3.24 -3.68 11.56
N PRO A 65 -3.54 -4.32 12.69
CA PRO A 65 -2.70 -5.39 13.20
C PRO A 65 -2.61 -6.53 12.18
N ILE A 66 -1.39 -7.01 11.90
CA ILE A 66 -1.17 -8.18 11.06
C ILE A 66 -1.62 -9.39 11.87
N ARG A 67 -2.77 -9.94 11.53
CA ARG A 67 -3.24 -11.19 12.12
C ARG A 67 -2.59 -12.33 11.34
N ASN A 68 -1.47 -12.82 11.84
CA ASN A 68 -0.91 -14.09 11.37
C ASN A 68 -1.93 -15.16 11.74
N ASN A 69 -2.63 -15.70 10.75
CA ASN A 69 -3.43 -16.91 10.94
C ASN A 69 -2.48 -18.07 10.67
N GLU A 70 -1.93 -18.60 11.76
CA GLU A 70 -1.19 -19.87 11.83
C GLU A 70 -2.08 -21.08 11.52
#